data_AF-A0A7X6UMF8-F1
#
_entry.id   AF-A0A7X6UMF8-F1
#
_cell.length_a   1.000
_cell.length_b   1.000
_cell.length_c   1.000
_cell.angle_alpha   90.00
_cell.angle_beta   90.00
_cell.angle_gamma   90.00
#
_symmetry.space_group_name_H-M   'P 1'
#
loop_
_entity.id
_entity.type
_entity.pdbx_description
1 polymer ?
#
loop_
_entity_poly.entity_id
_entity_poly.type
_entity_poly.pdbx_seq_one_letter_code
_entity_poly.pdbx_strand_id
1 'polypeptide(L)'
;DYLAKRDSEWMGKIYRFLGLSVGLIVHGLTPEERKASYNADITYGTNNEFGFDYLRDNMVIHKEQMVQRGLNYAIVDEVDSILIDEARTPLIISGQGDKSTEMYHQADKFVSRLKKDEDYTVDEKLKTAMLKDDGVKKAEAFFHVENLSDLENTELNHHINQALKARSLFKRDVDYVVQDGEVIIVDEFTGRLMFGRRYSEGLHQAIEAKENVKVERESKTLATITFQNYFRMYKKLAGMTGTAKTEEDEFKAIYGLDVAIIPTNMPLIRANYNDRVYATEQGKFKAVIDEIIEYHKKGTPVLVGTVSVEKSEILSDMLKKHGIRHNVLNAKNHQKEAEIVAQAGKLGAVTIATNMAGRGTDILLGGNPEYLARQKMRQDGFDDALIEEAVSHAETDFEEILEARKVYRGYYEEFKKQCDAEHDKVVEVGGLHIIGTERHEARRIDNQLRGRAGRQGDPGSSRFYISLEDDLMRLFGGERIQGLVQRLNPGDDIPMDVKLLSKQIESAQKRIEARNFDIRKTVLQYDDVMNQQREVIYSQRRSVLMGEDVHDQIIGMVNRLVDETVDAFCSEHADPRDWNIKGFDEYLG
;
A
#
# COMPACT_ATOMS: atom_id res chain seq x y z
N ASP A 1 8.49 8.80 -1.61
CA ASP A 1 9.31 9.91 -2.17
C ASP A 1 9.77 10.89 -1.12
N TYR A 2 8.86 11.55 -0.37
CA TYR A 2 9.25 12.53 0.66
C TYR A 2 10.29 11.99 1.66
N LEU A 3 10.03 10.84 2.29
CA LEU A 3 10.96 10.24 3.26
C LEU A 3 12.28 9.84 2.60
N ALA A 4 12.24 9.20 1.43
CA ALA A 4 13.45 8.83 0.68
C ALA A 4 14.32 10.06 0.38
N LYS A 5 13.72 11.18 -0.06
CA LYS A 5 14.43 12.44 -0.29
C LYS A 5 15.05 12.96 1.00
N ARG A 6 14.24 13.14 2.05
CA ARG A 6 14.68 13.62 3.36
C ARG A 6 15.83 12.79 3.92
N ASP A 7 15.72 11.47 3.91
CA ASP A 7 16.69 10.57 4.53
C ASP A 7 17.97 10.48 3.69
N SER A 8 17.87 10.53 2.37
CA SER A 8 19.03 10.63 1.48
C SER A 8 19.82 11.91 1.71
N GLU A 9 19.14 13.02 1.97
CA GLU A 9 19.78 14.31 2.24
C GLU A 9 20.33 14.36 3.67
N TRP A 10 19.57 13.87 4.65
CA TRP A 10 19.92 13.90 6.06
C TRP A 10 21.07 12.95 6.40
N MET A 11 20.95 11.67 6.08
CA MET A 11 22.00 10.66 6.31
C MET A 11 23.11 10.75 5.28
N GLY A 12 22.82 11.26 4.08
CA GLY A 12 23.83 11.48 3.05
C GLY A 12 24.91 12.48 3.45
N LYS A 13 24.70 13.28 4.51
CA LYS A 13 25.76 14.09 5.15
C LYS A 13 26.89 13.20 5.67
N ILE A 14 26.56 12.10 6.35
CA ILE A 14 27.53 11.16 6.93
C ILE A 14 28.22 10.38 5.80
N TYR A 15 27.46 9.89 4.84
CA TYR A 15 28.00 9.09 3.73
C TYR A 15 28.98 9.90 2.88
N ARG A 16 28.61 11.13 2.48
CA ARG A 16 29.49 12.01 1.71
C ARG A 16 30.74 12.41 2.49
N PHE A 17 30.63 12.64 3.80
CA PHE A 17 31.78 12.88 4.67
C PHE A 17 32.78 11.71 4.65
N LEU A 18 32.29 10.47 4.57
CA LEU A 18 33.11 9.26 4.45
C LEU A 18 33.57 8.96 3.01
N GLY A 19 33.28 9.84 2.04
CA GLY A 19 33.65 9.68 0.63
C GLY A 19 32.71 8.79 -0.18
N LEU A 20 31.53 8.45 0.35
CA LEU A 20 30.51 7.66 -0.35
C LEU A 20 29.52 8.56 -1.10
N SER A 21 29.12 8.12 -2.28
CA SER A 21 28.10 8.75 -3.11
C SER A 21 26.69 8.29 -2.72
N VAL A 22 25.72 9.20 -2.81
CA VAL A 22 24.31 8.96 -2.45
C VAL A 22 23.41 9.30 -3.64
N GLY A 23 22.64 8.33 -4.09
CA GLY A 23 21.62 8.47 -5.13
C GLY A 23 20.22 8.51 -4.55
N LEU A 24 19.30 9.14 -5.29
CA LEU A 24 17.89 9.24 -4.94
C LEU A 24 17.04 8.85 -6.14
N ILE A 25 16.10 7.93 -5.92
CA ILE A 25 15.10 7.51 -6.89
C ILE A 25 13.73 7.98 -6.40
N VAL A 26 13.13 8.92 -7.14
CA VAL A 26 11.79 9.46 -6.90
C VAL A 26 11.02 9.51 -8.21
N HIS A 27 9.71 9.73 -8.11
CA HIS A 27 8.85 9.91 -9.27
C HIS A 27 9.30 11.11 -10.12
N GLY A 28 9.16 10.99 -11.43
CA GLY A 28 9.48 12.07 -12.39
C GLY A 28 10.94 12.15 -12.86
N LEU A 29 11.85 11.32 -12.33
CA LEU A 29 13.23 11.25 -12.82
C LEU A 29 13.32 10.63 -14.21
N THR A 30 14.18 11.20 -15.05
CA THR A 30 14.56 10.65 -16.36
C THR A 30 15.37 9.35 -16.22
N PRO A 31 15.40 8.48 -17.26
CA PRO A 31 16.23 7.27 -17.25
C PRO A 31 17.71 7.56 -16.96
N GLU A 32 18.26 8.65 -17.48
CA GLU A 32 19.64 9.07 -17.26
C GLU A 32 19.92 9.42 -15.80
N GLU A 33 19.03 10.18 -15.17
CA GLU A 33 19.11 10.53 -13.74
C GLU A 33 18.97 9.29 -12.85
N ARG A 34 18.05 8.38 -13.18
CA ARG A 34 17.89 7.11 -12.46
C ARG A 34 19.17 6.29 -12.51
N LYS A 35 19.75 6.16 -13.71
CA LYS A 35 21.01 5.43 -13.92
C LYS A 35 22.15 6.05 -13.11
N ALA A 36 22.24 7.37 -13.05
CA ALA A 36 23.22 8.05 -12.19
C ALA A 36 22.98 7.72 -10.70
N SER A 37 21.73 7.76 -10.24
CA SER A 37 21.35 7.44 -8.85
C SER A 37 21.62 5.97 -8.46
N TYR A 38 21.40 5.01 -9.35
CA TYR A 38 21.75 3.60 -9.11
C TYR A 38 23.26 3.33 -9.14
N ASN A 39 24.03 4.18 -9.82
CA ASN A 39 25.49 4.07 -9.85
C ASN A 39 26.17 4.60 -8.58
N ALA A 40 25.44 5.32 -7.71
CA ALA A 40 25.94 5.73 -6.41
C ALA A 40 26.24 4.52 -5.49
N ASP A 41 26.99 4.72 -4.42
CA ASP A 41 27.29 3.67 -3.43
C ASP A 41 26.03 3.26 -2.67
N ILE A 42 25.21 4.25 -2.29
CA ILE A 42 23.96 4.09 -1.55
C ILE A 42 22.84 4.75 -2.34
N THR A 43 21.73 4.05 -2.56
CA THR A 43 20.57 4.59 -3.29
C THR A 43 19.33 4.54 -2.41
N TYR A 44 18.71 5.69 -2.16
CA TYR A 44 17.42 5.81 -1.50
C TYR A 44 16.30 5.83 -2.54
N GLY A 45 15.15 5.25 -2.21
CA GLY A 45 13.99 5.23 -3.09
C GLY A 45 12.81 4.55 -2.44
N THR A 46 11.70 4.45 -3.17
CA THR A 46 10.53 3.68 -2.73
C THR A 46 10.54 2.29 -3.34
N ASN A 47 9.94 1.33 -2.64
CA ASN A 47 9.68 -0.02 -3.15
C ASN A 47 9.05 -0.02 -4.55
N ASN A 48 8.06 0.85 -4.78
CA ASN A 48 7.39 1.01 -6.07
C ASN A 48 8.37 1.43 -7.17
N GLU A 49 9.16 2.48 -6.94
CA GLU A 49 10.12 2.95 -7.95
C GLU A 49 11.19 1.91 -8.27
N PHE A 50 11.73 1.24 -7.24
CA PHE A 50 12.69 0.15 -7.42
C PHE A 50 12.11 -1.04 -8.20
N GLY A 51 10.90 -1.49 -7.85
CA GLY A 51 10.27 -2.60 -8.53
C GLY A 51 9.84 -2.27 -9.96
N PHE A 52 9.36 -1.05 -10.23
CA PHE A 52 9.02 -0.64 -11.59
C PHE A 52 10.26 -0.43 -12.47
N ASP A 53 11.37 0.09 -11.93
CA ASP A 53 12.64 0.15 -12.66
C ASP A 53 13.14 -1.25 -13.02
N TYR A 54 13.00 -2.23 -12.11
CA TYR A 54 13.30 -3.62 -12.41
C TYR A 54 12.42 -4.18 -13.55
N LEU A 55 11.12 -3.93 -13.52
CA LEU A 55 10.22 -4.37 -14.60
C LEU A 55 10.57 -3.69 -15.94
N ARG A 56 10.86 -2.38 -15.92
CA ARG A 56 11.29 -1.62 -17.10
C ARG A 56 12.60 -2.14 -17.68
N ASP A 57 13.60 -2.42 -16.85
CA ASP A 57 14.88 -2.97 -17.26
C ASP A 57 14.74 -4.33 -17.95
N ASN A 58 13.74 -5.13 -17.58
CA ASN A 58 13.44 -6.39 -18.27
C ASN A 58 12.63 -6.20 -19.57
N MET A 59 12.25 -4.98 -19.93
CA MET A 59 11.51 -4.63 -21.15
C MET A 59 12.32 -3.79 -22.15
N VAL A 60 13.50 -3.27 -21.78
CA VAL A 60 14.30 -2.41 -22.67
C VAL A 60 14.90 -3.16 -23.85
N ILE A 61 15.00 -2.51 -25.01
CA ILE A 61 15.51 -3.11 -26.25
C ILE A 61 17.04 -3.08 -26.28
N HIS A 62 17.64 -2.02 -25.74
CA HIS A 62 19.08 -1.80 -25.73
C HIS A 62 19.63 -1.75 -24.31
N LYS A 63 20.82 -2.31 -24.11
CA LYS A 63 21.50 -2.38 -22.81
C LYS A 63 21.71 -1.00 -22.18
N GLU A 64 21.93 0.01 -23.01
CA GLU A 64 22.20 1.39 -22.58
C GLU A 64 21.01 2.00 -21.84
N GLN A 65 19.79 1.52 -22.12
CA GLN A 65 18.54 1.97 -21.52
C GLN A 65 18.28 1.37 -20.13
N MET A 66 19.06 0.37 -19.71
CA MET A 66 18.96 -0.17 -18.35
C MET A 66 19.41 0.86 -17.32
N VAL A 67 18.63 1.00 -16.24
CA VAL A 67 18.91 1.94 -15.17
C VAL A 67 19.47 1.27 -13.92
N GLN A 68 19.03 0.06 -13.57
CA GLN A 68 19.53 -0.65 -12.39
C GLN A 68 20.84 -1.37 -12.67
N ARG A 69 21.56 -1.63 -11.57
CA ARG A 69 22.68 -2.56 -11.49
C ARG A 69 22.26 -3.84 -10.76
N GLY A 70 23.21 -4.76 -10.51
CA GLY A 70 22.93 -5.99 -9.78
C GLY A 70 22.32 -5.74 -8.38
N LEU A 71 21.29 -6.51 -8.03
CA LEU A 71 20.58 -6.44 -6.75
C LEU A 71 21.45 -7.03 -5.62
N ASN A 72 22.22 -6.17 -4.95
CA ASN A 72 23.23 -6.60 -3.98
C ASN A 72 22.70 -6.65 -2.55
N TYR A 73 22.29 -5.52 -1.96
CA TYR A 73 21.81 -5.44 -0.59
C TYR A 73 20.66 -4.43 -0.48
N ALA A 74 19.55 -4.85 0.11
CA ALA A 74 18.44 -3.96 0.48
C ALA A 74 18.28 -3.88 2.00
N ILE A 75 18.14 -2.65 2.51
CA ILE A 75 17.68 -2.36 3.86
C ILE A 75 16.31 -1.71 3.73
N VAL A 76 15.26 -2.42 4.12
CA VAL A 76 13.88 -1.97 4.02
C VAL A 76 13.52 -1.22 5.30
N ASP A 77 13.40 0.10 5.22
CA ASP A 77 12.77 0.88 6.28
C ASP A 77 11.27 0.58 6.31
N GLU A 78 10.68 0.58 7.50
CA GLU A 78 9.26 0.25 7.70
C GLU A 78 8.87 -1.10 7.10
N VAL A 79 9.70 -2.11 7.37
CA VAL A 79 9.67 -3.44 6.72
C VAL A 79 8.33 -4.17 6.85
N ASP A 80 7.61 -3.97 7.95
CA ASP A 80 6.28 -4.56 8.13
C ASP A 80 5.23 -3.92 7.22
N SER A 81 5.32 -2.63 6.92
CA SER A 81 4.41 -2.06 5.95
C SER A 81 4.77 -2.42 4.52
N ILE A 82 6.05 -2.40 4.16
CA ILE A 82 6.45 -2.66 2.78
C ILE A 82 6.28 -4.14 2.42
N LEU A 83 6.78 -5.04 3.26
CA LEU A 83 6.84 -6.47 2.95
C LEU A 83 5.60 -7.27 3.38
N ILE A 84 4.68 -6.66 4.15
CA ILE A 84 3.43 -7.29 4.61
C ILE A 84 2.20 -6.52 4.14
N ASP A 85 2.07 -5.21 4.44
CA ASP A 85 0.87 -4.46 4.03
C ASP A 85 0.79 -4.22 2.53
N GLU A 86 1.86 -3.69 1.94
CA GLU A 86 1.90 -3.33 0.52
C GLU A 86 2.13 -4.56 -0.37
N ALA A 87 2.69 -5.63 0.19
CA ALA A 87 2.89 -6.90 -0.47
C ALA A 87 1.60 -7.69 -0.76
N ARG A 88 0.42 -7.07 -0.61
CA ARG A 88 -0.88 -7.62 -1.01
C ARG A 88 -1.11 -7.55 -2.52
N THR A 89 -0.52 -6.57 -3.20
CA THR A 89 -0.74 -6.34 -4.65
C THR A 89 0.58 -6.42 -5.41
N PRO A 90 0.66 -7.18 -6.51
CA PRO A 90 1.84 -7.21 -7.36
C PRO A 90 2.03 -5.89 -8.11
N LEU A 91 3.27 -5.62 -8.51
CA LEU A 91 3.59 -4.56 -9.46
C LEU A 91 3.31 -5.07 -10.87
N ILE A 92 2.55 -4.31 -11.66
CA ILE A 92 2.13 -4.68 -13.00
C ILE A 92 2.42 -3.52 -13.95
N ILE A 93 3.12 -3.80 -15.05
CA ILE A 93 3.17 -2.94 -16.23
C ILE A 93 2.19 -3.49 -17.24
N SER A 94 1.19 -2.68 -17.59
CA SER A 94 0.20 -3.02 -18.61
C SER A 94 0.48 -2.27 -19.91
N GLY A 95 0.31 -2.97 -21.03
CA GLY A 95 0.32 -2.41 -22.38
C GLY A 95 -1.08 -2.32 -22.96
N GLN A 96 -1.19 -1.73 -24.15
CA GLN A 96 -2.43 -1.80 -24.92
C GLN A 96 -2.68 -3.24 -25.37
N GLY A 97 -3.81 -3.80 -24.95
CA GLY A 97 -4.30 -5.11 -25.40
C GLY A 97 -5.15 -5.01 -26.67
N ASP A 98 -5.76 -6.14 -26.99
CA ASP A 98 -6.55 -6.33 -28.20
C ASP A 98 -7.87 -5.53 -28.16
N LYS A 99 -8.40 -5.19 -29.35
CA LYS A 99 -9.70 -4.52 -29.46
C LYS A 99 -10.81 -5.55 -29.31
N SER A 100 -11.45 -5.60 -28.15
CA SER A 100 -12.75 -6.27 -28.01
C SER A 100 -13.72 -5.39 -27.24
N THR A 101 -14.35 -4.44 -27.93
CA THR A 101 -15.37 -3.55 -27.34
C THR A 101 -16.77 -4.16 -27.38
N GLU A 102 -17.08 -5.03 -28.35
CA GLU A 102 -18.45 -5.49 -28.58
C GLU A 102 -18.88 -6.60 -27.59
N MET A 103 -17.95 -7.48 -27.23
CA MET A 103 -18.23 -8.63 -26.36
C MET A 103 -18.66 -8.20 -24.95
N TYR A 104 -18.04 -7.15 -24.39
CA TYR A 104 -18.44 -6.60 -23.09
C TYR A 104 -19.88 -6.07 -23.09
N HIS A 105 -20.30 -5.39 -24.17
CA HIS A 105 -21.68 -4.92 -24.28
C HIS A 105 -22.68 -6.08 -24.46
N GLN A 106 -22.29 -7.14 -25.17
CA GLN A 106 -23.14 -8.33 -25.31
C GLN A 106 -23.26 -9.09 -23.97
N ALA A 107 -22.16 -9.24 -23.24
CA ALA A 107 -22.14 -9.83 -21.90
C ALA A 107 -22.98 -9.02 -20.90
N ASP A 108 -22.87 -7.69 -20.86
CA ASP A 108 -23.70 -6.85 -19.98
C ASP A 108 -25.19 -6.99 -20.32
N LYS A 109 -25.54 -6.95 -21.61
CA LYS A 109 -26.93 -7.14 -22.07
C LYS A 109 -27.50 -8.48 -21.61
N PHE A 110 -26.71 -9.55 -21.68
CA PHE A 110 -27.10 -10.86 -21.18
C PHE A 110 -27.32 -10.84 -19.67
N VAL A 111 -26.31 -10.42 -18.91
CA VAL A 111 -26.33 -10.40 -17.43
C VAL A 111 -27.45 -9.50 -16.90
N SER A 112 -27.79 -8.41 -17.59
CA SER A 112 -28.88 -7.50 -17.20
C SER A 112 -30.25 -8.19 -17.09
N ARG A 113 -30.43 -9.34 -17.75
CA ARG A 113 -31.68 -10.12 -17.79
C ARG A 113 -31.71 -11.25 -16.75
N LEU A 114 -30.60 -11.51 -16.07
CA LEU A 114 -30.48 -12.56 -15.06
C LEU A 114 -31.03 -12.08 -13.72
N LYS A 115 -31.63 -13.00 -12.97
CA LYS A 115 -32.17 -12.74 -11.63
C LYS A 115 -31.26 -13.30 -10.55
N LYS A 116 -30.99 -12.48 -9.53
CA LYS A 116 -30.28 -12.89 -8.32
C LYS A 116 -31.05 -14.02 -7.62
N ASP A 117 -30.33 -15.00 -7.10
CA ASP A 117 -30.82 -16.19 -6.39
C ASP A 117 -31.56 -17.25 -7.24
N GLU A 118 -32.01 -16.92 -8.45
CA GLU A 118 -32.48 -17.88 -9.47
C GLU A 118 -31.34 -18.28 -10.42
N ASP A 119 -30.72 -17.30 -11.08
CA ASP A 119 -29.76 -17.53 -12.17
C ASP A 119 -28.30 -17.48 -11.70
N TYR A 120 -28.04 -16.81 -10.58
CA TYR A 120 -26.70 -16.66 -10.03
C TYR A 120 -26.74 -16.44 -8.51
N THR A 121 -25.59 -16.68 -7.88
CA THR A 121 -25.35 -16.41 -6.46
C THR A 121 -24.28 -15.34 -6.29
N VAL A 122 -24.35 -14.62 -5.18
CA VAL A 122 -23.37 -13.58 -4.81
C VAL A 122 -22.92 -13.85 -3.38
N ASP A 123 -21.62 -14.02 -3.19
CA ASP A 123 -20.99 -14.03 -1.88
C ASP A 123 -20.33 -12.67 -1.65
N GLU A 124 -20.98 -11.84 -0.83
CA GLU A 124 -20.48 -10.50 -0.49
C GLU A 124 -19.21 -10.54 0.36
N LYS A 125 -18.97 -11.62 1.14
CA LYS A 125 -17.76 -11.75 1.99
C LYS A 125 -16.53 -12.10 1.17
N LEU A 126 -16.72 -12.91 0.13
CA LEU A 126 -15.67 -13.28 -0.82
C LEU A 126 -15.57 -12.31 -2.00
N LYS A 127 -16.50 -11.34 -2.12
CA LYS A 127 -16.65 -10.45 -3.28
C LYS A 127 -16.65 -11.26 -4.60
N THR A 128 -17.40 -12.36 -4.64
CA THR A 128 -17.52 -13.24 -5.81
C THR A 128 -18.97 -13.45 -6.21
N ALA A 129 -19.22 -13.52 -7.52
CA ALA A 129 -20.51 -13.89 -8.09
C ALA A 129 -20.33 -15.07 -9.04
N MET A 130 -21.25 -16.04 -8.99
CA MET A 130 -21.19 -17.27 -9.77
C MET A 130 -22.55 -17.60 -10.37
N LEU A 131 -22.58 -17.98 -11.65
CA LEU A 131 -23.77 -18.51 -12.30
C LEU A 131 -24.18 -19.83 -11.66
N LYS A 132 -25.50 -20.05 -11.56
CA LYS A 132 -26.08 -21.37 -11.26
C LYS A 132 -26.31 -22.13 -12.57
N ASP A 133 -26.63 -23.42 -12.48
CA ASP A 133 -26.93 -24.28 -13.65
C ASP A 133 -27.97 -23.66 -14.61
N ASP A 134 -29.01 -23.01 -14.07
CA ASP A 134 -30.02 -22.34 -14.88
C ASP A 134 -29.49 -21.09 -15.60
N GLY A 135 -28.57 -20.36 -14.96
CA GLY A 135 -27.84 -19.24 -15.56
C GLY A 135 -26.89 -19.69 -16.68
N VAL A 136 -26.23 -20.84 -16.52
CA VAL A 136 -25.35 -21.45 -17.53
C VAL A 136 -26.16 -21.84 -18.77
N LYS A 137 -27.29 -22.54 -18.61
CA LYS A 137 -28.19 -22.89 -19.73
C LYS A 137 -28.70 -21.67 -20.49
N LYS A 138 -29.02 -20.60 -19.76
CA LYS A 138 -29.43 -19.32 -20.37
C LYS A 138 -28.29 -18.67 -21.15
N ALA A 139 -27.05 -18.78 -20.67
CA ALA A 139 -25.87 -18.28 -21.37
C ALA A 139 -25.61 -19.07 -22.66
N GLU A 140 -25.62 -20.40 -22.59
CA GLU A 140 -25.46 -21.29 -23.75
C GLU A 140 -26.48 -20.99 -24.85
N ALA A 141 -27.75 -20.82 -24.47
CA ALA A 141 -28.81 -20.45 -25.41
C ALA A 141 -28.66 -19.06 -26.02
N PHE A 142 -28.16 -18.07 -25.24
CA PHE A 142 -28.02 -16.69 -25.69
C PHE A 142 -26.82 -16.49 -26.64
N PHE A 143 -25.71 -17.17 -26.36
CA PHE A 143 -24.47 -17.06 -27.14
C PHE A 143 -24.31 -18.15 -28.20
N HIS A 144 -25.29 -19.07 -28.30
CA HIS A 144 -25.31 -20.19 -29.26
C HIS A 144 -24.09 -21.12 -29.14
N VAL A 145 -23.72 -21.44 -27.90
CA VAL A 145 -22.62 -22.38 -27.58
C VAL A 145 -23.20 -23.66 -26.98
N GLU A 146 -22.63 -24.81 -27.31
CA GLU A 146 -23.09 -26.11 -26.79
C GLU A 146 -22.74 -26.29 -25.30
N ASN A 147 -21.53 -25.89 -24.93
CA ASN A 147 -21.06 -25.95 -23.55
C ASN A 147 -20.19 -24.72 -23.25
N LEU A 148 -20.60 -23.95 -22.25
CA LEU A 148 -19.87 -22.74 -21.82
C LEU A 148 -18.50 -23.07 -21.19
N SER A 149 -18.28 -24.30 -20.76
CA SER A 149 -17.06 -24.75 -20.09
C SER A 149 -15.98 -25.29 -21.04
N ASP A 150 -16.25 -25.34 -22.35
CA ASP A 150 -15.28 -25.81 -23.33
C ASP A 150 -14.09 -24.84 -23.46
N LEU A 151 -12.92 -25.36 -23.79
CA LEU A 151 -11.67 -24.60 -23.86
C LEU A 151 -11.77 -23.41 -24.86
N GLU A 152 -12.52 -23.61 -25.94
CA GLU A 152 -12.77 -22.61 -26.98
C GLU A 152 -13.62 -21.42 -26.47
N ASN A 153 -14.45 -21.64 -25.44
CA ASN A 153 -15.37 -20.64 -24.88
C ASN A 153 -14.83 -19.94 -23.61
N THR A 154 -13.55 -20.16 -23.28
CA THR A 154 -12.92 -19.61 -22.07
C THR A 154 -13.02 -18.08 -22.00
N GLU A 155 -12.81 -17.38 -23.11
CA GLU A 155 -12.91 -15.92 -23.17
C GLU A 155 -14.35 -15.42 -22.98
N LEU A 156 -15.33 -16.07 -23.62
CA LEU A 156 -16.75 -15.75 -23.44
C LEU A 156 -17.17 -15.93 -21.98
N ASN A 157 -16.80 -17.05 -21.37
CA ASN A 157 -17.09 -17.33 -19.97
C ASN A 157 -16.43 -16.28 -19.05
N HIS A 158 -15.21 -15.86 -19.36
CA HIS A 158 -14.54 -14.76 -18.66
C HIS A 158 -15.36 -13.46 -18.72
N HIS A 159 -15.77 -13.01 -19.92
CA HIS A 159 -16.56 -11.78 -20.08
C HIS A 159 -17.90 -11.82 -19.32
N ILE A 160 -18.62 -12.95 -19.36
CA ILE A 160 -19.88 -13.10 -18.62
C ILE A 160 -19.66 -12.98 -17.12
N ASN A 161 -18.63 -13.64 -16.58
CA ASN A 161 -18.30 -13.57 -15.16
C ASN A 161 -17.91 -12.15 -14.72
N GLN A 162 -17.17 -11.40 -15.54
CA GLN A 162 -16.81 -10.01 -15.23
C GLN A 162 -18.03 -9.08 -15.30
N ALA A 163 -18.91 -9.24 -16.29
CA ALA A 163 -20.17 -8.49 -16.35
C ALA A 163 -21.07 -8.80 -15.14
N LEU A 164 -21.11 -10.06 -14.70
CA LEU A 164 -21.84 -10.48 -13.51
C LEU A 164 -21.29 -9.82 -12.25
N LYS A 165 -19.97 -9.84 -12.05
CA LYS A 165 -19.31 -9.14 -10.93
C LYS A 165 -19.58 -7.64 -10.97
N ALA A 166 -19.40 -6.99 -12.13
CA ALA A 166 -19.62 -5.55 -12.31
C ALA A 166 -21.04 -5.11 -11.93
N ARG A 167 -22.07 -5.90 -12.25
CA ARG A 167 -23.47 -5.60 -11.89
C ARG A 167 -23.83 -5.94 -10.45
N SER A 168 -23.34 -7.05 -9.93
CA SER A 168 -23.79 -7.59 -8.65
C SER A 168 -23.02 -7.04 -7.44
N LEU A 169 -21.73 -6.75 -7.60
CA LEU A 169 -20.82 -6.39 -6.50
C LEU A 169 -20.43 -4.91 -6.51
N PHE A 170 -20.20 -4.33 -7.69
CA PHE A 170 -19.69 -2.95 -7.81
C PHE A 170 -20.84 -1.97 -8.01
N LYS A 171 -20.95 -1.00 -7.12
CA LYS A 171 -22.00 0.02 -7.08
C LYS A 171 -21.45 1.38 -7.49
N ARG A 172 -22.20 2.04 -8.36
CA ARG A 172 -21.96 3.45 -8.70
C ARG A 172 -22.13 4.33 -7.47
N ASP A 173 -21.29 5.36 -7.38
CA ASP A 173 -21.18 6.32 -6.29
C ASP A 173 -20.69 5.73 -4.94
N VAL A 174 -20.26 4.46 -4.94
CA VAL A 174 -19.62 3.80 -3.79
C VAL A 174 -18.24 3.28 -4.20
N ASP A 175 -18.19 2.39 -5.20
CA ASP A 175 -16.94 1.76 -5.65
C ASP A 175 -16.31 2.49 -6.84
N TYR A 176 -17.12 3.22 -7.61
CA TYR A 176 -16.68 4.05 -8.73
C TYR A 176 -17.70 5.16 -9.01
N VAL A 177 -17.26 6.22 -9.69
CA VAL A 177 -18.13 7.25 -10.25
C VAL A 177 -17.93 7.32 -11.76
N VAL A 178 -18.92 7.86 -12.46
CA VAL A 178 -18.82 8.15 -13.90
C VAL A 178 -18.75 9.66 -14.08
N GLN A 179 -17.63 10.15 -14.59
CA GLN A 179 -17.38 11.59 -14.78
C GLN A 179 -16.76 11.81 -16.15
N ASP A 180 -17.22 12.82 -16.89
CA ASP A 180 -16.74 13.14 -18.25
C ASP A 180 -16.74 11.96 -19.25
N GLY A 181 -17.63 10.98 -19.04
CA GLY A 181 -17.68 9.78 -19.87
C GLY A 181 -16.53 8.80 -19.61
N GLU A 182 -15.94 8.81 -18.41
CA GLU A 182 -14.98 7.81 -17.93
C GLU A 182 -15.40 7.24 -16.57
N VAL A 183 -15.05 5.98 -16.33
CA VAL A 183 -15.24 5.32 -15.02
C VAL A 183 -14.03 5.61 -14.14
N ILE A 184 -14.23 6.32 -13.05
CA ILE A 184 -13.18 6.65 -12.09
C ILE A 184 -13.41 5.87 -10.81
N ILE A 185 -12.40 5.11 -10.40
CA ILE A 185 -12.48 4.28 -9.19
C ILE A 185 -12.51 5.18 -7.95
N VAL A 186 -13.37 4.85 -7.00
CA VAL A 186 -13.37 5.46 -5.67
C VAL A 186 -12.59 4.56 -4.73
N ASP A 187 -11.63 5.13 -4.02
CA ASP A 187 -10.90 4.43 -2.97
C ASP A 187 -11.85 4.10 -1.81
N GLU A 188 -12.04 2.81 -1.53
CA GLU A 188 -12.91 2.27 -0.47
C GLU A 188 -12.56 2.83 0.91
N PHE A 189 -11.30 3.25 1.15
CA PHE A 189 -10.84 3.77 2.44
C PHE A 189 -10.90 5.29 2.56
N THR A 190 -10.67 5.99 1.46
CA THR A 190 -10.51 7.46 1.47
C THR A 190 -11.66 8.22 0.81
N GLY A 191 -12.54 7.53 0.09
CA GLY A 191 -13.62 8.14 -0.70
C GLY A 191 -13.10 9.00 -1.87
N ARG A 192 -11.81 8.86 -2.22
CA ARG A 192 -11.17 9.69 -3.25
C ARG A 192 -11.25 9.07 -4.61
N LEU A 193 -11.34 9.93 -5.61
CA LEU A 193 -11.22 9.59 -7.01
C LEU A 193 -9.78 9.20 -7.35
N MET A 194 -9.58 7.93 -7.73
CA MET A 194 -8.30 7.38 -8.13
C MET A 194 -8.10 7.50 -9.64
N PHE A 195 -7.71 8.70 -10.10
CA PHE A 195 -7.40 8.97 -11.50
C PHE A 195 -6.25 8.08 -11.99
N GLY A 196 -6.40 7.53 -13.20
CA GLY A 196 -5.40 6.67 -13.84
C GLY A 196 -5.36 5.22 -13.32
N ARG A 197 -6.16 4.85 -12.32
CA ARG A 197 -6.30 3.46 -11.87
C ARG A 197 -7.44 2.77 -12.60
N ARG A 198 -7.24 1.50 -12.93
CA ARG A 198 -8.24 0.63 -13.57
C ARG A 198 -8.37 -0.69 -12.81
N TYR A 199 -9.56 -1.28 -12.86
CA TYR A 199 -9.78 -2.64 -12.36
C TYR A 199 -9.14 -3.65 -13.33
N SER A 200 -8.56 -4.73 -12.80
CA SER A 200 -7.87 -5.76 -13.57
C SER A 200 -8.83 -6.78 -14.19
N GLU A 201 -8.32 -7.67 -15.05
CA GLU A 201 -9.03 -8.82 -15.62
C GLU A 201 -10.34 -8.46 -16.34
N GLY A 202 -10.36 -7.38 -17.12
CA GLY A 202 -11.56 -7.00 -17.89
C GLY A 202 -12.70 -6.42 -17.06
N LEU A 203 -12.57 -6.36 -15.73
CA LEU A 203 -13.64 -5.85 -14.86
C LEU A 203 -13.92 -4.36 -15.09
N HIS A 204 -12.88 -3.56 -15.37
CA HIS A 204 -13.07 -2.14 -15.64
C HIS A 204 -13.89 -1.92 -16.92
N GLN A 205 -13.57 -2.69 -17.96
CA GLN A 205 -14.28 -2.70 -19.24
C GLN A 205 -15.72 -3.19 -19.07
N ALA A 206 -15.95 -4.18 -18.21
CA ALA A 206 -17.28 -4.63 -17.86
C ALA A 206 -18.11 -3.54 -17.14
N ILE A 207 -17.49 -2.74 -16.26
CA ILE A 207 -18.15 -1.59 -15.62
C ILE A 207 -18.42 -0.46 -16.62
N GLU A 208 -17.45 -0.15 -17.50
CA GLU A 208 -17.65 0.80 -18.60
C GLU A 208 -18.84 0.38 -19.48
N ALA A 209 -18.94 -0.90 -19.84
CA ALA A 209 -20.06 -1.44 -20.61
C ALA A 209 -21.40 -1.37 -19.87
N LYS A 210 -21.40 -1.68 -18.56
CA LYS A 210 -22.58 -1.58 -17.67
C LYS A 210 -23.13 -0.16 -17.60
N GLU A 211 -22.25 0.83 -17.49
CA GLU A 211 -22.63 2.26 -17.40
C GLU A 211 -22.85 2.89 -18.78
N ASN A 212 -22.76 2.10 -19.86
CA ASN A 212 -22.91 2.53 -21.24
C ASN A 212 -21.92 3.65 -21.63
N VAL A 213 -20.71 3.55 -21.07
CA VAL A 213 -19.56 4.40 -21.35
C VAL A 213 -18.74 3.77 -22.48
N LYS A 214 -17.92 4.57 -23.17
CA LYS A 214 -17.00 4.06 -24.19
C LYS A 214 -16.04 3.07 -23.54
N VAL A 215 -16.15 1.80 -23.91
CA VAL A 215 -15.24 0.74 -23.45
C VAL A 215 -13.86 0.99 -24.05
N GLU A 216 -12.89 1.23 -23.19
CA GLU A 216 -11.50 1.40 -23.61
C GLU A 216 -10.84 0.03 -23.83
N ARG A 217 -9.72 0.00 -24.56
CA ARG A 217 -9.04 -1.27 -24.85
C ARG A 217 -8.66 -2.00 -23.56
N GLU A 218 -8.66 -3.34 -23.63
CA GLU A 218 -8.14 -4.14 -22.55
C GLU A 218 -6.68 -3.81 -22.28
N SER A 219 -6.30 -3.86 -21.01
CA SER A 219 -4.92 -3.71 -20.60
C SER A 219 -4.30 -5.11 -20.52
N LYS A 220 -3.29 -5.39 -21.34
CA LYS A 220 -2.55 -6.66 -21.28
C LYS A 220 -1.35 -6.51 -20.37
N THR A 221 -1.16 -7.42 -19.42
CA THR A 221 0.03 -7.43 -18.57
C THR A 221 1.28 -7.75 -19.40
N LEU A 222 2.20 -6.80 -19.48
CA LEU A 222 3.50 -6.97 -20.17
C LEU A 222 4.56 -7.53 -19.22
N ALA A 223 4.58 -7.04 -18.00
CA ALA A 223 5.49 -7.49 -16.96
C ALA A 223 4.81 -7.38 -15.60
N THR A 224 5.10 -8.32 -14.71
CA THR A 224 4.57 -8.33 -13.35
C THR A 224 5.63 -8.87 -12.39
N ILE A 225 5.61 -8.43 -11.13
CA ILE A 225 6.40 -9.02 -10.05
C ILE A 225 5.76 -8.72 -8.70
N THR A 226 5.76 -9.68 -7.77
CA THR A 226 5.39 -9.41 -6.38
C THR A 226 6.54 -8.79 -5.59
N PHE A 227 6.25 -7.97 -4.57
CA PHE A 227 7.31 -7.45 -3.70
C PHE A 227 8.10 -8.57 -3.02
N GLN A 228 7.41 -9.64 -2.65
CA GLN A 228 7.99 -10.87 -2.11
C GLN A 228 9.14 -11.36 -3.00
N ASN A 229 8.84 -11.66 -4.27
CA ASN A 229 9.85 -12.19 -5.20
C ASN A 229 10.90 -11.14 -5.57
N TYR A 230 10.52 -9.87 -5.71
CA TYR A 230 11.49 -8.80 -5.98
C TYR A 230 12.56 -8.69 -4.88
N PHE A 231 12.16 -8.63 -3.60
CA PHE A 231 13.11 -8.49 -2.50
C PHE A 231 13.90 -9.77 -2.22
N ARG A 232 13.35 -10.96 -2.53
CA ARG A 232 14.08 -12.25 -2.47
C ARG A 232 15.25 -12.33 -3.43
N MET A 233 15.27 -11.53 -4.51
CA MET A 233 16.37 -11.52 -5.48
C MET A 233 17.63 -10.80 -4.98
N TYR A 234 17.54 -10.01 -3.91
CA TYR A 234 18.72 -9.34 -3.36
C TYR A 234 19.62 -10.36 -2.66
N LYS A 235 20.94 -10.28 -2.89
CA LYS A 235 21.92 -11.20 -2.24
C LYS A 235 21.88 -11.11 -0.71
N LYS A 236 21.54 -9.95 -0.17
CA LYS A 236 21.29 -9.73 1.25
C LYS A 236 20.03 -8.88 1.40
N LEU A 237 19.22 -9.19 2.41
CA LEU A 237 18.03 -8.44 2.76
C LEU A 237 18.05 -8.17 4.27
N ALA A 238 17.69 -6.96 4.67
CA ALA A 238 17.47 -6.58 6.05
C ALA A 238 16.34 -5.57 6.12
N GLY A 239 15.81 -5.31 7.31
CA GLY A 239 14.82 -4.27 7.50
C GLY A 239 14.71 -3.82 8.94
N MET A 240 13.99 -2.72 9.15
CA MET A 240 13.77 -2.12 10.45
C MET A 240 12.33 -1.63 10.58
N THR A 241 11.77 -1.74 11.79
CA THR A 241 10.44 -1.23 12.15
C THR A 241 10.26 -1.38 13.66
N GLY A 242 9.32 -0.63 14.24
CA GLY A 242 8.94 -0.76 15.65
C GLY A 242 8.06 -1.98 15.95
N THR A 243 7.51 -2.66 14.94
CA THR A 243 6.40 -3.61 15.11
C THR A 243 6.54 -4.97 14.40
N ALA A 244 7.76 -5.38 14.05
CA ALA A 244 7.99 -6.62 13.28
C ALA A 244 7.69 -7.92 14.03
N LYS A 245 7.75 -7.95 15.37
CA LYS A 245 7.74 -9.22 16.13
C LYS A 245 6.47 -10.05 15.95
N THR A 246 5.33 -9.41 15.66
CA THR A 246 4.08 -10.15 15.44
C THR A 246 4.09 -10.98 14.17
N GLU A 247 4.87 -10.56 13.16
CA GLU A 247 4.94 -11.18 11.83
C GLU A 247 6.24 -11.99 11.63
N GLU A 248 6.94 -12.35 12.71
CA GLU A 248 8.23 -13.06 12.64
C GLU A 248 8.15 -14.35 11.82
N ASP A 249 7.08 -15.13 11.99
CA ASP A 249 6.87 -16.37 11.25
C ASP A 249 6.73 -16.10 9.74
N GLU A 250 6.05 -15.01 9.35
CA GLU A 250 5.89 -14.61 7.95
C GLU A 250 7.23 -14.12 7.36
N PHE A 251 7.96 -13.28 8.10
CA PHE A 251 9.28 -12.81 7.69
C PHE A 251 10.26 -13.97 7.46
N LYS A 252 10.24 -14.96 8.35
CA LYS A 252 11.09 -16.13 8.25
C LYS A 252 10.67 -17.04 7.10
N ALA A 253 9.37 -17.31 6.95
CA ALA A 253 8.84 -18.21 5.94
C ALA A 253 9.01 -17.68 4.51
N ILE A 254 8.80 -16.37 4.29
CA ILE A 254 8.82 -15.78 2.95
C ILE A 254 10.21 -15.25 2.59
N TYR A 255 10.87 -14.54 3.51
CA TYR A 255 12.09 -13.79 3.23
C TYR A 255 13.35 -14.37 3.88
N GLY A 256 13.22 -15.39 4.73
CA GLY A 256 14.34 -15.92 5.50
C GLY A 256 14.92 -14.92 6.51
N LEU A 257 14.10 -13.97 6.98
CA LEU A 257 14.51 -12.93 7.93
C LEU A 257 14.12 -13.32 9.37
N ASP A 258 15.09 -13.36 10.28
CA ASP A 258 14.83 -13.46 11.72
C ASP A 258 14.54 -12.07 12.32
N VAL A 259 13.69 -12.01 13.36
CA VAL A 259 13.31 -10.74 14.01
C VAL A 259 13.97 -10.60 15.38
N ALA A 260 14.94 -9.68 15.47
CA ALA A 260 15.58 -9.31 16.72
C ALA A 260 14.91 -8.08 17.36
N ILE A 261 14.57 -8.18 18.65
CA ILE A 261 14.06 -7.04 19.43
C ILE A 261 15.25 -6.29 20.02
N ILE A 262 15.48 -5.07 19.54
CA ILE A 262 16.52 -4.19 20.08
C ILE A 262 15.99 -3.51 21.36
N PRO A 263 16.72 -3.53 22.49
CA PRO A 263 16.34 -2.80 23.68
C PRO A 263 16.17 -1.30 23.42
N THR A 264 15.22 -0.67 24.11
CA THR A 264 15.04 0.79 24.01
C THR A 264 16.17 1.53 24.73
N ASN A 265 16.52 2.71 24.23
CA ASN A 265 17.53 3.58 24.86
C ASN A 265 17.14 3.98 26.28
N MET A 266 15.86 4.31 26.47
CA MET A 266 15.27 4.66 27.77
C MET A 266 14.09 3.74 28.10
N PRO A 267 13.78 3.50 29.38
CA PRO A 267 12.62 2.69 29.78
C PRO A 267 11.30 3.31 29.30
N LEU A 268 10.42 2.50 28.73
CA LEU A 268 9.10 2.94 28.30
C LEU A 268 8.17 3.12 29.50
N ILE A 269 7.70 4.35 29.74
CA ILE A 269 6.78 4.68 30.85
C ILE A 269 5.36 5.06 30.38
N ARG A 270 5.03 4.84 29.10
CA ARG A 270 3.72 5.17 28.53
C ARG A 270 2.59 4.36 29.20
N ALA A 271 1.54 5.03 29.65
CA ALA A 271 0.33 4.40 30.16
C ALA A 271 -0.60 3.94 29.01
N ASN A 272 -0.80 2.63 28.86
CA ASN A 272 -1.78 2.09 27.90
C ASN A 272 -3.07 1.76 28.64
N TYR A 273 -4.10 2.59 28.46
CA TYR A 273 -5.42 2.35 29.04
C TYR A 273 -6.16 1.26 28.27
N ASN A 274 -7.07 0.57 28.98
CA ASN A 274 -7.99 -0.37 28.36
C ASN A 274 -8.93 0.33 27.38
N ASP A 275 -9.41 -0.45 26.41
CA ASP A 275 -10.35 0.02 25.41
C ASP A 275 -11.69 0.41 26.04
N ARG A 276 -12.38 1.40 25.48
CA ARG A 276 -13.77 1.73 25.84
C ARG A 276 -14.69 1.31 24.70
N VAL A 277 -15.63 0.42 25.01
CA VAL A 277 -16.56 -0.16 24.03
C VAL A 277 -17.95 0.47 24.19
N TYR A 278 -18.51 0.95 23.08
CA TYR A 278 -19.81 1.61 22.98
C TYR A 278 -20.73 0.82 22.05
N ALA A 279 -22.05 0.96 22.26
CA ALA A 279 -23.04 0.31 21.41
C ALA A 279 -23.10 0.95 20.02
N THR A 280 -23.12 2.29 19.98
CA THR A 280 -23.28 3.08 18.76
C THR A 280 -22.02 3.89 18.44
N GLU A 281 -21.81 4.15 17.15
CA GLU A 281 -20.73 5.00 16.67
C GLU A 281 -20.89 6.46 17.16
N GLN A 282 -22.13 6.94 17.27
CA GLN A 282 -22.42 8.28 17.80
C GLN A 282 -22.01 8.41 19.27
N GLY A 283 -22.33 7.42 20.12
CA GLY A 283 -21.93 7.40 21.53
C GLY A 283 -20.40 7.34 21.69
N LYS A 284 -19.74 6.53 20.85
CA LYS A 284 -18.27 6.45 20.74
C LYS A 284 -17.66 7.82 20.45
N PHE A 285 -18.11 8.52 19.39
CA PHE A 285 -17.53 9.81 19.01
C PHE A 285 -17.79 10.90 20.04
N LYS A 286 -18.96 10.90 20.70
CA LYS A 286 -19.23 11.84 21.79
C LYS A 286 -18.23 11.64 22.94
N ALA A 287 -17.98 10.40 23.34
CA ALA A 287 -17.00 10.11 24.40
C ALA A 287 -15.55 10.46 24.00
N VAL A 288 -15.20 10.26 22.72
CA VAL A 288 -13.90 10.72 22.18
C VAL A 288 -13.76 12.23 22.30
N ILE A 289 -14.79 12.99 21.90
CA ILE A 289 -14.81 14.45 22.00
C ILE A 289 -14.72 14.91 23.45
N ASP A 290 -15.46 14.28 24.36
CA ASP A 290 -15.42 14.60 25.79
C ASP A 290 -14.01 14.40 26.38
N GLU A 291 -13.31 13.31 26.00
CA GLU A 291 -11.92 13.10 26.39
C GLU A 291 -10.99 14.15 25.78
N ILE A 292 -11.12 14.47 24.49
CA ILE A 292 -10.32 15.54 23.85
C ILE A 292 -10.51 16.87 24.59
N ILE A 293 -11.76 17.23 24.93
CA ILE A 293 -12.06 18.46 25.68
C ILE A 293 -11.38 18.44 27.05
N GLU A 294 -11.44 17.32 27.78
CA GLU A 294 -10.82 17.19 29.10
C GLU A 294 -9.30 17.40 29.05
N TYR A 295 -8.61 16.73 28.12
CA TYR A 295 -7.15 16.82 27.98
C TYR A 295 -6.72 18.16 27.40
N HIS A 296 -7.46 18.70 26.43
CA HIS A 296 -7.17 20.01 25.85
C HIS A 296 -7.30 21.12 26.91
N LYS A 297 -8.29 21.06 27.81
CA LYS A 297 -8.43 21.99 28.94
C LYS A 297 -7.25 21.93 29.91
N LYS A 298 -6.63 20.75 30.10
CA LYS A 298 -5.42 20.57 30.91
C LYS A 298 -4.15 21.04 30.17
N GLY A 299 -4.23 21.27 28.86
CA GLY A 299 -3.09 21.61 28.02
C GLY A 299 -2.32 20.40 27.49
N THR A 300 -2.81 19.18 27.69
CA THR A 300 -2.17 17.98 27.16
C THR A 300 -2.31 17.91 25.63
N PRO A 301 -1.23 17.71 24.85
CA PRO A 301 -1.35 17.46 23.42
C PRO A 301 -2.07 16.15 23.13
N VAL A 302 -2.96 16.17 22.14
CA VAL A 302 -3.78 15.01 21.75
C VAL A 302 -3.58 14.69 20.28
N LEU A 303 -3.24 13.43 19.99
CA LEU A 303 -3.26 12.87 18.63
C LEU A 303 -4.39 11.86 18.52
N VAL A 304 -5.31 12.09 17.59
CA VAL A 304 -6.46 11.22 17.32
C VAL A 304 -6.24 10.47 16.02
N GLY A 305 -6.17 9.14 16.06
CA GLY A 305 -6.08 8.28 14.89
C GLY A 305 -7.45 7.77 14.46
N THR A 306 -7.86 8.05 13.22
CA THR A 306 -9.07 7.49 12.60
C THR A 306 -8.72 6.54 11.46
N VAL A 307 -9.61 5.65 11.06
CA VAL A 307 -9.34 4.69 9.97
C VAL A 307 -9.62 5.24 8.57
N SER A 308 -10.57 6.18 8.44
CA SER A 308 -10.99 6.78 7.16
C SER A 308 -10.99 8.30 7.21
N VAL A 309 -10.92 8.92 6.03
CA VAL A 309 -10.95 10.39 5.86
C VAL A 309 -12.32 10.94 6.27
N GLU A 310 -13.40 10.25 5.93
CA GLU A 310 -14.77 10.62 6.30
C GLU A 310 -14.90 10.77 7.83
N LYS A 311 -14.39 9.79 8.58
CA LYS A 311 -14.41 9.82 10.05
C LYS A 311 -13.54 10.95 10.61
N SER A 312 -12.42 11.28 9.95
CA SER A 312 -11.61 12.45 10.31
C SER A 312 -12.39 13.76 10.16
N GLU A 313 -13.15 13.90 9.06
CA GLU A 313 -13.95 15.11 8.80
C GLU A 313 -15.14 15.23 9.76
N ILE A 314 -15.84 14.13 10.05
CA ILE A 314 -16.92 14.10 11.06
C ILE A 314 -16.39 14.57 12.42
N LEU A 315 -15.25 14.02 12.85
CA LEU A 315 -14.64 14.39 14.12
C LEU A 315 -14.17 15.85 14.13
N SER A 316 -13.60 16.31 13.02
CA SER A 316 -13.20 17.71 12.80
C SER A 316 -14.39 18.66 12.95
N ASP A 317 -15.52 18.37 12.33
CA ASP A 317 -16.73 19.18 12.45
C ASP A 317 -17.32 19.17 13.87
N MET A 318 -17.25 18.04 14.57
CA MET A 318 -17.61 17.97 15.99
C MET A 318 -16.69 18.84 16.86
N LEU A 319 -15.37 18.85 16.62
CA LEU A 319 -14.43 19.70 17.35
C LEU A 319 -14.62 21.19 17.05
N LYS A 320 -14.92 21.56 15.78
CA LYS A 320 -15.25 22.95 15.40
C LYS A 320 -16.46 23.47 16.17
N LYS A 321 -17.51 22.65 16.35
CA LYS A 321 -18.71 23.00 17.13
C LYS A 321 -18.38 23.28 18.61
N HIS A 322 -17.32 22.68 19.14
CA HIS A 322 -16.85 22.90 20.51
C HIS A 322 -15.77 24.00 20.61
N GLY A 323 -15.42 24.66 19.50
CA GLY A 323 -14.44 25.76 19.48
C GLY A 323 -12.98 25.31 19.64
N ILE A 324 -12.68 24.01 19.49
CA ILE A 324 -11.31 23.49 19.61
C ILE A 324 -10.59 23.62 18.28
N ARG A 325 -9.47 24.36 18.29
CA ARG A 325 -8.57 24.44 17.14
C ARG A 325 -7.83 23.12 17.00
N HIS A 326 -7.85 22.55 15.81
CA HIS A 326 -7.20 21.28 15.50
C HIS A 326 -6.70 21.27 14.06
N ASN A 327 -5.78 20.36 13.78
CA ASN A 327 -5.30 20.08 12.42
C ASN A 327 -5.77 18.69 11.98
N VAL A 328 -6.06 18.53 10.69
CA VAL A 328 -6.46 17.26 10.10
C VAL A 328 -5.43 16.83 9.07
N LEU A 329 -4.92 15.61 9.20
CA LEU A 329 -3.89 15.02 8.33
C LEU A 329 -4.52 13.87 7.56
N ASN A 330 -4.68 14.07 6.26
CA ASN A 330 -5.42 13.15 5.40
C ASN A 330 -4.49 12.39 4.42
N ALA A 331 -3.17 12.35 4.62
CA ALA A 331 -2.20 11.75 3.69
C ALA A 331 -2.28 12.30 2.24
N LYS A 332 -2.56 13.60 2.07
CA LYS A 332 -2.57 14.29 0.75
C LYS A 332 -1.25 14.99 0.46
N ASN A 333 -0.68 15.66 1.46
CA ASN A 333 0.52 16.45 1.28
C ASN A 333 1.51 16.10 2.38
N HIS A 334 2.39 15.13 2.09
CA HIS A 334 3.32 14.58 3.07
C HIS A 334 4.24 15.65 3.68
N GLN A 335 4.66 16.66 2.92
CA GLN A 335 5.53 17.72 3.44
C GLN A 335 4.80 18.61 4.45
N LYS A 336 3.63 19.14 4.10
CA LYS A 336 2.82 19.97 5.02
C LYS A 336 2.36 19.17 6.23
N GLU A 337 2.02 17.89 6.04
CA GLU A 337 1.63 17.02 7.14
C GLU A 337 2.79 16.75 8.09
N ALA A 338 4.00 16.51 7.57
CA ALA A 338 5.19 16.38 8.40
C ALA A 338 5.45 17.65 9.23
N GLU A 339 5.28 18.83 8.65
CA GLU A 339 5.40 20.11 9.37
C GLU A 339 4.40 20.23 10.52
N ILE A 340 3.14 19.85 10.29
CA ILE A 340 2.10 19.86 11.33
C ILE A 340 2.40 18.83 12.43
N VAL A 341 2.78 17.60 12.04
CA VAL A 341 3.07 16.49 12.97
C VAL A 341 4.26 16.82 13.86
N ALA A 342 5.30 17.44 13.31
CA ALA A 342 6.46 17.90 14.06
C ALA A 342 6.11 18.91 15.17
N GLN A 343 4.95 19.57 15.08
CA GLN A 343 4.45 20.53 16.06
C GLN A 343 3.27 19.97 16.89
N ALA A 344 2.85 18.73 16.67
CA ALA A 344 1.70 18.13 17.35
C ALA A 344 1.93 17.88 18.85
N GLY A 345 3.19 17.91 19.32
CA GLY A 345 3.55 17.75 20.72
C GLY A 345 3.54 19.04 21.54
N LYS A 346 3.08 20.16 20.97
CA LYS A 346 2.94 21.45 21.65
C LYS A 346 1.79 21.48 22.66
N LEU A 347 1.88 22.35 23.65
CA LEU A 347 0.90 22.45 24.72
C LEU A 347 -0.49 22.77 24.14
N GLY A 348 -1.47 21.92 24.46
CA GLY A 348 -2.85 22.04 23.99
C GLY A 348 -3.05 21.74 22.50
N ALA A 349 -2.05 21.26 21.77
CA ALA A 349 -2.22 20.92 20.36
C ALA A 349 -3.18 19.73 20.18
N VAL A 350 -4.11 19.83 19.24
CA VAL A 350 -5.01 18.73 18.85
C VAL A 350 -4.80 18.42 17.39
N THR A 351 -4.45 17.17 17.08
CA THR A 351 -4.18 16.72 15.72
C THR A 351 -4.97 15.45 15.42
N ILE A 352 -5.69 15.43 14.31
CA ILE A 352 -6.41 14.27 13.79
C ILE A 352 -5.56 13.70 12.64
N ALA A 353 -5.24 12.42 12.70
CA ALA A 353 -4.49 11.71 11.67
C ALA A 353 -5.33 10.56 11.11
N THR A 354 -5.58 10.60 9.80
CA THR A 354 -6.20 9.47 9.10
C THR A 354 -5.17 8.37 8.89
N ASN A 355 -5.49 7.18 9.37
CA ASN A 355 -4.71 5.95 9.26
C ASN A 355 -3.26 6.17 9.72
N MET A 356 -2.30 6.16 8.79
CA MET A 356 -0.88 6.38 9.05
C MET A 356 -0.37 7.77 8.63
N ALA A 357 -1.25 8.76 8.48
CA ALA A 357 -0.83 10.12 8.14
C ALA A 357 0.23 10.65 9.13
N GLY A 358 1.22 11.37 8.63
CA GLY A 358 2.37 11.81 9.43
C GLY A 358 3.38 10.71 9.78
N ARG A 359 3.38 9.57 9.08
CA ARG A 359 4.44 8.54 9.20
C ARG A 359 5.83 9.10 8.89
N GLY A 360 6.81 8.58 9.62
CA GLY A 360 8.22 8.95 9.47
C GLY A 360 8.60 10.26 10.15
N THR A 361 7.64 11.04 10.67
CA THR A 361 7.93 12.27 11.43
C THR A 361 7.75 12.06 12.92
N ASP A 362 8.74 12.52 13.68
CA ASP A 362 8.72 12.41 15.14
C ASP A 362 7.94 13.55 15.79
N ILE A 363 7.03 13.17 16.70
CA ILE A 363 6.29 14.10 17.55
C ILE A 363 7.12 14.29 18.82
N LEU A 364 7.85 15.40 18.88
CA LEU A 364 8.61 15.80 20.06
C LEU A 364 7.70 16.62 20.98
N LEU A 365 7.71 16.32 22.28
CA LEU A 365 7.00 17.13 23.27
C LEU A 365 7.63 18.54 23.31
N GLY A 366 6.80 19.59 23.28
CA GLY A 366 7.24 20.99 23.13
C GLY A 366 7.44 21.46 21.67
N GLY A 367 7.30 20.55 20.70
CA GLY A 367 7.48 20.82 19.27
C GLY A 367 8.92 20.68 18.79
N ASN A 368 9.10 20.65 17.47
CA ASN A 368 10.41 20.46 16.86
C ASN A 368 11.09 21.81 16.53
N PRO A 369 12.25 22.14 17.16
CA PRO A 369 12.93 23.42 16.96
C PRO A 369 13.56 23.58 15.57
N GLU A 370 14.00 22.48 14.96
CA GLU A 370 14.58 22.50 13.62
C GLU A 370 13.54 22.91 12.56
N TYR A 371 12.32 22.37 12.67
CA TYR A 371 11.21 22.75 11.79
C TYR A 371 10.83 24.23 11.96
N LEU A 372 10.81 24.74 13.19
CA LEU A 372 10.50 26.16 13.46
C LEU A 372 11.58 27.09 12.90
N ALA A 373 12.85 26.74 13.07
CA ALA A 373 13.97 27.51 12.50
C ALA A 373 13.89 27.55 10.96
N ARG A 374 13.65 26.41 10.30
CA ARG A 374 13.46 26.35 8.84
C ARG A 374 12.26 27.17 8.40
N GLN A 375 11.13 27.09 9.10
CA GLN A 375 9.93 27.87 8.79
C GLN A 375 10.19 29.38 8.92
N LYS A 376 10.93 29.80 9.95
CA LYS A 376 11.28 31.20 10.16
C LYS A 376 12.19 31.72 9.05
N MET A 377 13.20 30.93 8.65
CA MET A 377 14.05 31.29 7.49
C MET A 377 13.23 31.44 6.20
N ARG A 378 12.25 30.56 5.93
CA ARG A 378 11.35 30.74 4.77
C ARG A 378 10.55 32.04 4.85
N GLN A 379 10.06 32.40 6.02
CA GLN A 379 9.34 33.67 6.23
C GLN A 379 10.24 34.89 6.01
N ASP A 380 11.53 34.77 6.32
CA ASP A 380 12.53 35.82 6.12
C ASP A 380 13.04 35.86 4.66
N GLY A 381 12.52 35.01 3.77
CA GLY A 381 12.76 35.04 2.33
C GLY A 381 13.93 34.19 1.84
N PHE A 382 14.49 33.31 2.69
CA PHE A 382 15.53 32.38 2.26
C PHE A 382 14.94 31.30 1.34
N ASP A 383 15.66 30.98 0.26
CA ASP A 383 15.28 29.91 -0.66
C ASP A 383 15.45 28.52 0.00
N ASP A 384 14.61 27.57 -0.40
CA ASP A 384 14.61 26.22 0.20
C ASP A 384 15.96 25.50 0.00
N ALA A 385 16.62 25.68 -1.15
CA ALA A 385 17.93 25.08 -1.39
C ALA A 385 18.99 25.65 -0.43
N LEU A 386 18.94 26.97 -0.19
CA LEU A 386 19.85 27.66 0.73
C LEU A 386 19.60 27.25 2.18
N ILE A 387 18.33 27.04 2.57
CA ILE A 387 17.97 26.53 3.90
C ILE A 387 18.54 25.12 4.11
N GLU A 388 18.40 24.21 3.14
CA GLU A 388 18.95 22.86 3.28
C GLU A 388 20.48 22.85 3.41
N GLU A 389 21.18 23.71 2.66
CA GLU A 389 22.64 23.88 2.78
C GLU A 389 23.04 24.54 4.12
N ALA A 390 22.24 25.47 4.61
CA ALA A 390 22.47 26.10 5.92
C ALA A 390 22.35 25.07 7.07
N VAL A 391 21.40 24.13 6.97
CA VAL A 391 21.21 23.01 7.93
C VAL A 391 22.24 21.89 7.70
N SER A 392 22.91 21.87 6.55
CA SER A 392 24.04 20.97 6.33
C SER A 392 25.20 21.30 7.27
N HIS A 393 26.01 20.30 7.60
CA HIS A 393 27.32 20.49 8.25
C HIS A 393 28.48 20.37 7.25
N ALA A 394 28.17 20.27 5.95
CA ALA A 394 29.19 20.22 4.91
C ALA A 394 30.13 21.44 4.99
N GLU A 395 31.42 21.17 4.81
CA GLU A 395 32.40 22.23 4.60
C GLU A 395 32.05 22.97 3.30
N THR A 396 32.01 24.29 3.39
CA THR A 396 31.69 25.15 2.26
C THR A 396 32.46 26.46 2.42
N ASP A 397 33.02 26.92 1.32
CA ASP A 397 33.70 28.22 1.23
C ASP A 397 32.75 29.33 0.73
N PHE A 398 31.50 28.99 0.43
CA PHE A 398 30.50 29.95 -0.05
C PHE A 398 29.98 30.81 1.12
N GLU A 399 30.33 32.09 1.10
CA GLU A 399 29.98 33.07 2.15
C GLU A 399 28.47 33.14 2.41
N GLU A 400 27.63 33.07 1.36
CA GLU A 400 26.17 33.09 1.46
C GLU A 400 25.60 31.92 2.29
N ILE A 401 26.17 30.72 2.14
CA ILE A 401 25.78 29.54 2.92
C ILE A 401 26.25 29.67 4.37
N LEU A 402 27.45 30.23 4.58
CA LEU A 402 27.98 30.47 5.93
C LEU A 402 27.16 31.51 6.70
N GLU A 403 26.70 32.56 6.04
CA GLU A 403 25.77 33.53 6.60
C GLU A 403 24.40 32.90 6.92
N ALA A 404 23.80 32.19 5.96
CA ALA A 404 22.54 31.48 6.19
C ALA A 404 22.65 30.46 7.34
N ARG A 405 23.80 29.77 7.48
CA ARG A 405 24.09 28.84 8.59
C ARG A 405 24.19 29.56 9.94
N LYS A 406 24.74 30.77 9.99
CA LYS A 406 24.75 31.59 11.23
C LYS A 406 23.33 32.00 11.62
N VAL A 407 22.52 32.45 10.65
CA VAL A 407 21.10 32.80 10.87
C VAL A 407 20.31 31.59 11.38
N TYR A 408 20.45 30.44 10.71
CA TYR A 408 19.83 29.18 11.13
C TYR A 408 20.19 28.81 12.57
N ARG A 409 21.47 28.86 12.95
CA ARG A 409 21.90 28.55 14.33
C ARG A 409 21.28 29.50 15.35
N GLY A 410 21.21 30.80 15.03
CA GLY A 410 20.56 31.79 15.89
C GLY A 410 19.10 31.44 16.16
N TYR A 411 18.32 31.17 15.11
CA TYR A 411 16.92 30.75 15.25
C TYR A 411 16.77 29.39 15.93
N TYR A 412 17.63 28.43 15.61
CA TYR A 412 17.60 27.12 16.24
C TYR A 412 17.83 27.22 17.75
N GLU A 413 18.80 28.00 18.22
CA GLU A 413 19.07 28.20 19.65
C GLU A 413 17.91 28.93 20.36
N GLU A 414 17.28 29.90 19.70
CA GLU A 414 16.11 30.59 20.22
C GLU A 414 14.92 29.63 20.37
N PHE A 415 14.54 28.95 19.29
CA PHE A 415 13.42 28.02 19.31
C PHE A 415 13.68 26.79 20.17
N LYS A 416 14.93 26.35 20.30
CA LYS A 416 15.29 25.27 21.23
C LYS A 416 14.98 25.65 22.67
N LYS A 417 15.36 26.85 23.12
CA LYS A 417 15.01 27.32 24.47
C LYS A 417 13.49 27.40 24.68
N GLN A 418 12.75 27.82 23.65
CA GLN A 418 11.29 27.86 23.71
C GLN A 418 10.68 26.45 23.79
N CYS A 419 11.11 25.55 22.91
CA CYS A 419 10.63 24.16 22.86
C CYS A 419 11.01 23.38 24.11
N ASP A 420 12.20 23.57 24.68
CA ASP A 420 12.63 22.94 25.93
C ASP A 420 11.74 23.40 27.10
N ALA A 421 11.43 24.71 27.20
CA ALA A 421 10.52 25.22 28.23
C ALA A 421 9.06 24.76 28.04
N GLU A 422 8.64 24.50 26.79
CA GLU A 422 7.33 23.95 26.49
C GLU A 422 7.28 22.44 26.72
N HIS A 423 8.37 21.73 26.45
CA HIS A 423 8.56 20.32 26.73
C HIS A 423 8.32 20.03 28.21
N ASP A 424 8.94 20.78 29.12
CA ASP A 424 8.78 20.61 30.56
C ASP A 424 7.30 20.73 30.98
N LYS A 425 6.58 21.72 30.44
CA LYS A 425 5.14 21.90 30.69
C LYS A 425 4.31 20.72 30.16
N VAL A 426 4.65 20.22 28.98
CA VAL A 426 3.96 19.08 28.36
C VAL A 426 4.21 17.81 29.18
N VAL A 427 5.41 17.62 29.70
CA VAL A 427 5.77 16.52 30.61
C VAL A 427 4.97 16.60 31.91
N GLU A 428 4.84 17.79 32.51
CA GLU A 428 4.04 18.03 33.73
C GLU A 428 2.56 17.67 33.55
N VAL A 429 1.98 17.94 32.37
CA VAL A 429 0.58 17.59 32.06
C VAL A 429 0.39 16.16 31.55
N GLY A 430 1.43 15.32 31.62
CA GLY A 430 1.37 13.87 31.35
C GLY A 430 1.80 13.44 29.94
N GLY A 431 2.41 14.32 29.15
CA GLY A 431 2.96 14.02 27.83
C GLY A 431 1.92 13.93 26.71
N LEU A 432 2.23 13.22 25.62
CA LEU A 432 1.33 13.06 24.49
C LEU A 432 0.23 12.03 24.80
N HIS A 433 -1.04 12.41 24.59
CA HIS A 433 -2.19 11.51 24.69
C HIS A 433 -2.64 11.03 23.32
N ILE A 434 -2.70 9.71 23.13
CA ILE A 434 -3.12 9.07 21.89
C ILE A 434 -4.53 8.52 22.03
N ILE A 435 -5.40 8.88 21.10
CA ILE A 435 -6.76 8.34 20.99
C ILE A 435 -6.88 7.58 19.68
N GLY A 436 -7.07 6.27 19.74
CA GLY A 436 -7.53 5.50 18.59
C GLY A 436 -9.04 5.51 18.55
N THR A 437 -9.66 6.01 17.47
CA THR A 437 -11.13 6.04 17.39
C THR A 437 -11.71 4.67 17.05
N GLU A 438 -10.89 3.75 16.55
CA GLU A 438 -11.23 2.37 16.17
C GLU A 438 -9.99 1.48 16.23
N ARG A 439 -10.21 0.17 16.14
CA ARG A 439 -9.16 -0.84 15.98
C ARG A 439 -8.90 -1.09 14.49
N HIS A 440 -7.64 -1.09 14.09
CA HIS A 440 -7.24 -1.46 12.73
C HIS A 440 -7.35 -2.96 12.50
N GLU A 441 -7.27 -3.38 11.24
CA GLU A 441 -7.26 -4.80 10.83
C GLU A 441 -6.14 -5.59 11.51
N ALA A 442 -5.00 -4.95 11.76
CA ALA A 442 -3.82 -5.56 12.35
C ALA A 442 -3.40 -4.84 13.65
N ARG A 443 -3.08 -5.63 14.67
CA ARG A 443 -2.67 -5.15 16.00
C ARG A 443 -1.39 -4.31 15.93
N ARG A 444 -0.50 -4.60 14.98
CA ARG A 444 0.73 -3.82 14.78
C ARG A 444 0.46 -2.37 14.38
N ILE A 445 -0.55 -2.11 13.56
CA ILE A 445 -0.91 -0.74 13.14
C ILE A 445 -1.42 0.06 14.35
N ASP A 446 -2.25 -0.57 15.19
CA ASP A 446 -2.67 0.02 16.47
C ASP A 446 -1.47 0.34 17.38
N ASN A 447 -0.51 -0.58 17.45
CA ASN A 447 0.69 -0.40 18.27
C ASN A 447 1.62 0.69 17.73
N GLN A 448 1.67 0.90 16.42
CA GLN A 448 2.38 2.03 15.81
C GLN A 448 1.73 3.36 16.19
N LEU A 449 0.40 3.44 16.18
CA LEU A 449 -0.32 4.64 16.66
C LEU A 449 -0.01 4.90 18.13
N ARG A 450 -0.06 3.88 19.00
CA ARG A 450 0.37 4.01 20.41
C ARG A 450 1.82 4.45 20.51
N GLY A 451 2.69 3.90 19.66
CA GLY A 451 4.12 4.17 19.57
C GLY A 451 4.49 5.63 19.29
N ARG A 452 3.54 6.45 18.83
CA ARG A 452 3.73 7.89 18.67
C ARG A 452 3.93 8.63 19.99
N ALA A 453 3.45 8.08 21.11
CA ALA A 453 3.66 8.62 22.46
C ALA A 453 4.69 7.81 23.27
N GLY A 454 5.28 8.48 24.27
CA GLY A 454 6.23 7.90 25.21
C GLY A 454 7.59 7.58 24.60
N ARG A 455 8.07 8.44 23.69
CA ARG A 455 9.37 8.27 23.02
C ARG A 455 10.50 8.66 23.97
N GLN A 456 11.64 7.99 23.86
CA GLN A 456 12.83 8.27 24.68
C GLN A 456 12.59 8.35 26.20
N GLY A 457 11.59 7.63 26.72
CA GLY A 457 11.25 7.64 28.13
C GLY A 457 10.31 8.78 28.56
N ASP A 458 9.80 9.56 27.61
CA ASP A 458 8.80 10.59 27.88
C ASP A 458 7.52 9.99 28.49
N PRO A 459 6.80 10.76 29.33
CA PRO A 459 5.45 10.39 29.70
C PRO A 459 4.53 10.41 28.48
N GLY A 460 3.45 9.66 28.58
CA GLY A 460 2.43 9.66 27.55
C GLY A 460 1.37 8.64 27.91
N SER A 461 0.26 8.71 27.18
CA SER A 461 -0.81 7.74 27.37
C SER A 461 -1.51 7.40 26.07
N SER A 462 -2.19 6.25 26.04
CA SER A 462 -2.99 5.84 24.90
C SER A 462 -4.28 5.18 25.33
N ARG A 463 -5.36 5.39 24.56
CA ARG A 463 -6.65 4.73 24.72
C ARG A 463 -7.31 4.49 23.36
N PHE A 464 -8.00 3.36 23.22
CA PHE A 464 -8.82 3.09 22.05
C PHE A 464 -10.29 3.13 22.40
N TYR A 465 -11.07 3.65 21.47
CA TYR A 465 -12.53 3.67 21.48
C TYR A 465 -13.02 2.72 20.40
N ILE A 466 -14.06 1.95 20.70
CA ILE A 466 -14.59 0.93 19.80
C ILE A 466 -16.11 0.99 19.87
N SER A 467 -16.76 0.96 18.71
CA SER A 467 -18.20 0.75 18.58
C SER A 467 -18.48 -0.67 18.08
N LEU A 468 -19.62 -1.22 18.48
CA LEU A 468 -20.13 -2.47 17.90
C LEU A 468 -20.58 -2.31 16.44
N GLU A 469 -20.77 -1.06 15.99
CA GLU A 469 -21.07 -0.68 14.60
C GLU A 469 -19.81 -0.49 13.74
N ASP A 470 -18.61 -0.48 14.33
CA ASP A 470 -17.35 -0.31 13.57
C ASP A 470 -17.13 -1.46 12.58
N ASP A 471 -16.42 -1.20 11.48
CA ASP A 471 -16.23 -2.17 10.39
C ASP A 471 -15.59 -3.47 10.86
N LEU A 472 -14.61 -3.40 11.77
CA LEU A 472 -13.98 -4.57 12.37
C LEU A 472 -15.03 -5.48 13.05
N MET A 473 -15.94 -4.88 13.80
CA MET A 473 -16.97 -5.59 14.57
C MET A 473 -18.09 -6.08 13.67
N ARG A 474 -18.52 -5.27 12.71
CA ARG A 474 -19.56 -5.61 11.73
C ARG A 474 -19.15 -6.80 10.85
N LEU A 475 -17.91 -6.79 10.37
CA LEU A 475 -17.42 -7.81 9.43
C LEU A 475 -16.94 -9.10 10.14
N PHE A 476 -16.37 -8.98 11.36
CA PHE A 476 -15.66 -10.10 12.00
C PHE A 476 -16.05 -10.40 13.45
N GLY A 477 -16.95 -9.61 14.04
CA GLY A 477 -17.47 -9.81 15.39
C GLY A 477 -18.30 -11.08 15.58
N GLY A 478 -18.86 -11.62 14.49
CA GLY A 478 -19.68 -12.84 14.49
C GLY A 478 -21.06 -12.67 15.12
N GLU A 479 -21.92 -13.69 14.99
CA GLU A 479 -23.33 -13.66 15.44
C GLU A 479 -23.49 -13.45 16.96
N ARG A 480 -22.50 -13.91 17.75
CA ARG A 480 -22.53 -13.79 19.22
C ARG A 480 -22.46 -12.34 19.70
N ILE A 481 -21.76 -11.46 18.99
CA ILE A 481 -21.65 -10.05 19.35
C ILE A 481 -22.95 -9.32 18.97
N GLN A 482 -23.51 -9.61 17.79
CA GLN A 482 -24.82 -9.07 17.37
C GLN A 482 -25.95 -9.45 18.34
N GLY A 483 -25.96 -10.70 18.83
CA GLY A 483 -26.92 -11.14 19.84
C GLY A 483 -26.71 -10.50 21.23
N LEU A 484 -25.50 -10.02 21.53
CA LEU A 484 -25.19 -9.30 22.76
C LEU A 484 -25.67 -7.83 22.67
N VAL A 485 -25.45 -7.18 21.52
CA VAL A 485 -25.93 -5.81 21.20
C VAL A 485 -27.44 -5.70 21.39
N GLN A 486 -28.20 -6.70 20.91
CA GLN A 486 -29.67 -6.69 21.01
C GLN A 486 -30.20 -6.90 22.43
N ARG A 487 -29.41 -7.51 23.33
CA ARG A 487 -29.83 -7.85 24.71
C ARG A 487 -29.33 -6.86 25.75
N LEU A 488 -28.18 -6.24 25.50
CA LEU A 488 -27.62 -5.18 26.32
C LEU A 488 -27.95 -3.87 25.66
N ASN A 489 -29.02 -3.22 26.11
CA ASN A 489 -29.32 -1.83 25.78
C ASN A 489 -28.99 -0.92 26.99
N PRO A 490 -27.73 -0.85 27.46
CA PRO A 490 -27.33 0.27 28.32
C PRO A 490 -27.41 1.52 27.43
N GLY A 491 -27.96 2.63 27.95
CA GLY A 491 -28.10 3.85 27.16
C GLY A 491 -26.81 4.22 26.42
N ASP A 492 -26.96 4.86 25.26
CA ASP A 492 -25.92 5.06 24.23
C ASP A 492 -24.57 5.62 24.73
N ASP A 493 -24.54 6.22 25.91
CA ASP A 493 -23.39 6.90 26.52
C ASP A 493 -22.58 6.05 27.53
N ILE A 494 -23.02 4.84 27.92
CA ILE A 494 -22.36 4.05 28.98
C ILE A 494 -21.39 3.01 28.38
N PRO A 495 -20.09 3.06 28.72
CA PRO A 495 -19.12 2.06 28.25
C PRO A 495 -19.42 0.67 28.84
N MET A 496 -19.39 -0.37 27.99
CA MET A 496 -19.63 -1.75 28.40
C MET A 496 -18.45 -2.36 29.15
N ASP A 497 -18.70 -3.34 30.03
CA ASP A 497 -17.64 -3.98 30.81
C ASP A 497 -16.66 -4.76 29.92
N VAL A 498 -15.39 -4.35 30.02
CA VAL A 498 -14.37 -4.43 28.96
C VAL A 498 -13.69 -5.80 28.90
N LYS A 499 -13.70 -6.58 29.99
CA LYS A 499 -12.87 -7.79 30.10
C LYS A 499 -13.30 -8.95 29.20
N LEU A 500 -14.61 -9.14 28.99
CA LEU A 500 -15.11 -10.21 28.12
C LEU A 500 -15.01 -9.83 26.63
N LEU A 501 -15.30 -8.56 26.32
CA LEU A 501 -15.29 -8.01 24.96
C LEU A 501 -13.87 -7.87 24.39
N SER A 502 -12.88 -7.50 25.21
CA SER A 502 -11.49 -7.34 24.76
C SER A 502 -10.93 -8.61 24.10
N LYS A 503 -11.18 -9.78 24.68
CA LYS A 503 -10.72 -11.06 24.09
C LYS A 503 -11.39 -11.35 22.74
N GLN A 504 -12.64 -10.94 22.57
CA GLN A 504 -13.37 -11.13 21.31
C GLN A 504 -12.84 -10.20 20.23
N ILE A 505 -12.52 -8.95 20.57
CA ILE A 505 -11.88 -7.97 19.68
C ILE A 505 -10.51 -8.48 19.23
N GLU A 506 -9.66 -8.92 20.17
CA GLU A 506 -8.35 -9.50 19.84
C GLU A 506 -8.49 -10.75 18.94
N SER A 507 -9.51 -11.59 19.19
CA SER A 507 -9.80 -12.76 18.36
C SER A 507 -10.34 -12.40 16.97
N ALA A 508 -10.99 -11.24 16.82
CA ALA A 508 -11.44 -10.74 15.52
C ALA A 508 -10.24 -10.24 14.70
N GLN A 509 -9.36 -9.41 15.30
CA GLN A 509 -8.12 -8.95 14.65
C GLN A 509 -7.24 -10.12 14.21
N LYS A 510 -7.00 -11.11 15.09
CA LYS A 510 -6.19 -12.29 14.74
C LYS A 510 -6.76 -13.09 13.58
N ARG A 511 -8.09 -13.18 13.44
CA ARG A 511 -8.73 -13.86 12.31
C ARG A 511 -8.54 -13.11 11.00
N ILE A 512 -8.55 -11.78 11.04
CA ILE A 512 -8.30 -10.93 9.86
C ILE A 512 -6.83 -11.00 9.45
N GLU A 513 -5.91 -10.93 10.41
CA GLU A 513 -4.47 -11.09 10.17
C GLU A 513 -4.18 -12.44 9.50
N ALA A 514 -4.73 -13.54 10.03
CA ALA A 514 -4.59 -14.86 9.44
C ALA A 514 -5.17 -14.93 8.02
N ARG A 515 -6.37 -14.36 7.78
CA ARG A 515 -6.97 -14.29 6.44
C ARG A 515 -6.09 -13.51 5.47
N ASN A 516 -5.57 -12.36 5.90
CA ASN A 516 -4.70 -11.51 5.08
C ASN A 516 -3.37 -12.22 4.77
N PHE A 517 -2.83 -12.96 5.73
CA PHE A 517 -1.67 -13.83 5.52
C PHE A 517 -1.95 -14.92 4.48
N ASP A 518 -3.08 -15.63 4.58
CA ASP A 518 -3.46 -16.66 3.61
C ASP A 518 -3.63 -16.09 2.18
N ILE A 519 -4.22 -14.89 2.06
CA ILE A 519 -4.33 -14.19 0.77
C ILE A 519 -2.93 -13.91 0.20
N ARG A 520 -2.02 -13.33 0.99
CA ARG A 520 -0.64 -13.04 0.54
C ARG A 520 0.12 -14.30 0.18
N LYS A 521 -0.01 -15.36 0.98
CA LYS A 521 0.59 -16.66 0.71
C LYS A 521 0.09 -17.24 -0.62
N THR A 522 -1.20 -17.13 -0.88
CA THR A 522 -1.80 -17.58 -2.14
C THR A 522 -1.26 -16.78 -3.33
N VAL A 523 -1.23 -15.44 -3.22
CA VAL A 523 -0.66 -14.55 -4.26
C VAL A 523 0.80 -14.90 -4.54
N LEU A 524 1.59 -15.14 -3.49
CA LEU A 524 2.99 -15.58 -3.63
C LEU A 524 3.11 -16.93 -4.32
N GLN A 525 2.28 -17.91 -3.98
CA GLN A 525 2.32 -19.24 -4.62
C GLN A 525 2.04 -19.18 -6.12
N TYR A 526 1.05 -18.38 -6.54
CA TYR A 526 0.80 -18.16 -7.97
C TYR A 526 1.96 -17.43 -8.64
N ASP A 527 2.52 -16.41 -8.00
CA ASP A 527 3.67 -15.69 -8.57
C ASP A 527 4.93 -16.55 -8.57
N ASP A 528 5.14 -17.49 -7.64
CA ASP A 528 6.30 -18.39 -7.63
C ASP A 528 6.35 -19.26 -8.90
N VAL A 529 5.19 -19.74 -9.38
CA VAL A 529 5.09 -20.46 -10.66
C VAL A 529 5.46 -19.55 -11.83
N MET A 530 4.91 -18.34 -11.86
CA MET A 530 5.24 -17.35 -12.90
C MET A 530 6.70 -16.89 -12.80
N ASN A 531 7.28 -16.86 -11.60
CA ASN A 531 8.63 -16.40 -11.35
C ASN A 531 9.66 -17.40 -11.89
N GLN A 532 9.40 -18.71 -11.82
CA GLN A 532 10.25 -19.71 -12.48
C GLN A 532 10.31 -19.52 -13.99
N GLN A 533 9.15 -19.29 -14.62
CA GLN A 533 9.11 -18.99 -16.06
C GLN A 533 9.84 -17.68 -16.37
N ARG A 534 9.61 -16.66 -15.54
CA ARG A 534 10.22 -15.33 -15.68
C ARG A 534 11.73 -15.39 -15.56
N GLU A 535 12.27 -16.16 -14.62
CA GLU A 535 13.71 -16.33 -14.43
C GLU A 535 14.38 -16.87 -15.69
N VAL A 536 13.78 -17.89 -16.32
CA VAL A 536 14.28 -18.44 -17.58
C VAL A 536 14.23 -17.41 -18.72
N ILE A 537 13.06 -16.78 -18.92
CA ILE A 537 12.87 -15.81 -20.01
C ILE A 537 13.77 -14.57 -19.82
N TYR A 538 13.87 -14.05 -18.60
CA TYR A 538 14.70 -12.88 -18.30
C TYR A 538 16.19 -13.23 -18.40
N SER A 539 16.61 -14.43 -18.02
CA SER A 539 17.98 -14.90 -18.21
C SER A 539 18.34 -14.99 -19.70
N GLN A 540 17.50 -15.61 -20.52
CA GLN A 540 17.72 -15.71 -21.96
C GLN A 540 17.76 -14.32 -22.61
N ARG A 541 16.79 -13.46 -22.28
CA ARG A 541 16.75 -12.08 -22.76
C ARG A 541 18.01 -11.33 -22.38
N ARG A 542 18.47 -11.47 -21.13
CA ARG A 542 19.70 -10.82 -20.64
C ARG A 542 20.93 -11.31 -21.39
N SER A 543 21.00 -12.60 -21.71
CA SER A 543 22.12 -13.18 -22.48
C SER A 543 22.22 -12.50 -23.86
N VAL A 544 21.09 -12.38 -24.56
CA VAL A 544 21.00 -11.66 -25.85
C VAL A 544 21.34 -10.17 -25.69
N LEU A 545 20.78 -9.52 -24.68
CA LEU A 545 20.97 -8.08 -24.43
C LEU A 545 22.41 -7.72 -24.06
N MET A 546 23.12 -8.63 -23.39
CA MET A 546 24.52 -8.47 -23.01
C MET A 546 25.49 -8.80 -24.15
N GLY A 547 24.98 -9.28 -25.30
CA GLY A 547 25.78 -9.63 -26.47
C GLY A 547 26.54 -10.95 -26.30
N GLU A 548 26.03 -11.87 -25.49
CA GLU A 548 26.57 -13.23 -25.40
C GLU A 548 26.33 -14.00 -26.71
N ASP A 549 27.23 -14.92 -27.04
CA ASP A 549 27.06 -15.76 -28.23
C ASP A 549 25.93 -16.77 -28.01
N VAL A 550 24.84 -16.60 -28.76
CA VAL A 550 23.64 -17.45 -28.72
C VAL A 550 23.56 -18.43 -29.89
N HIS A 551 24.62 -18.54 -30.72
CA HIS A 551 24.64 -19.41 -31.89
C HIS A 551 24.25 -20.86 -31.54
N ASP A 552 24.91 -21.46 -30.56
CA ASP A 552 24.68 -22.87 -30.19
C ASP A 552 23.26 -23.09 -29.63
N GLN A 553 22.71 -22.09 -28.94
CA GLN A 553 21.33 -22.13 -28.47
C GLN A 553 20.34 -22.12 -29.63
N ILE A 554 20.57 -21.26 -30.63
CA ILE A 554 19.75 -21.19 -31.85
C ILE A 554 19.84 -22.50 -32.63
N ILE A 555 21.05 -23.04 -32.84
CA ILE A 555 21.22 -24.33 -33.52
C ILE A 555 20.51 -25.46 -32.75
N GLY A 556 20.58 -25.46 -31.42
CA GLY A 556 19.83 -26.40 -30.59
C GLY A 556 18.30 -26.23 -30.68
N MET A 557 17.78 -25.02 -30.89
CA MET A 557 16.36 -24.79 -31.16
C MET A 557 15.96 -25.31 -32.54
N VAL A 558 16.80 -25.06 -33.56
CA VAL A 558 16.58 -25.54 -34.93
C VAL A 558 16.55 -27.07 -34.96
N ASN A 559 17.52 -27.74 -34.35
CA ASN A 559 17.58 -29.20 -34.31
C ASN A 559 16.33 -29.79 -33.62
N ARG A 560 15.92 -29.23 -32.48
CA ARG A 560 14.69 -29.69 -31.80
C ARG A 560 13.44 -29.49 -32.63
N LEU A 561 13.30 -28.35 -33.30
CA LEU A 561 12.16 -28.09 -34.17
C LEU A 561 12.13 -29.07 -35.35
N VAL A 562 13.29 -29.38 -35.93
CA VAL A 562 13.41 -30.40 -36.98
C VAL A 562 13.00 -31.77 -36.45
N ASP A 563 13.53 -32.20 -35.30
CA ASP A 563 13.20 -33.49 -34.69
C ASP A 563 11.70 -33.60 -34.37
N GLU A 564 11.10 -32.59 -33.74
CA GLU A 564 9.66 -32.55 -33.43
C GLU A 564 8.79 -32.59 -34.69
N THR A 565 9.20 -31.89 -35.74
CA THR A 565 8.48 -31.89 -37.03
C THR A 565 8.60 -33.25 -37.70
N VAL A 566 9.81 -33.83 -37.73
CA VAL A 566 10.03 -35.17 -38.30
C VAL A 566 9.23 -36.21 -37.52
N ASP A 567 9.21 -36.17 -36.19
CA ASP A 567 8.41 -37.09 -35.38
C ASP A 567 6.90 -36.94 -35.61
N ALA A 568 6.40 -35.72 -35.81
CA ALA A 568 4.98 -35.46 -36.03
C ALA A 568 4.47 -36.02 -37.38
N PHE A 569 5.28 -35.96 -38.45
CA PHE A 569 4.86 -36.38 -39.80
C PHE A 569 5.47 -37.71 -40.26
N CYS A 570 6.62 -38.08 -39.71
CA CYS A 570 7.46 -39.22 -40.09
C CYS A 570 7.95 -39.97 -38.83
N SER A 571 7.06 -40.20 -37.87
CA SER A 571 7.38 -40.91 -36.62
C SER A 571 8.11 -42.23 -36.86
N GLU A 572 9.17 -42.49 -36.08
CA GLU A 572 9.94 -43.74 -36.11
C GLU A 572 9.08 -44.97 -35.75
N HIS A 573 7.96 -44.77 -35.03
CA HIS A 573 7.05 -45.84 -34.63
C HIS A 573 5.96 -46.16 -35.65
N ALA A 574 5.81 -45.33 -36.70
CA ALA A 574 4.88 -45.58 -37.80
C ALA A 574 5.54 -46.38 -38.91
N ASP A 575 4.77 -47.18 -39.66
CA ASP A 575 5.29 -47.83 -40.88
C ASP A 575 5.71 -46.72 -41.86
N PRO A 576 6.88 -46.80 -42.52
CA PRO A 576 7.32 -45.78 -43.47
C PRO A 576 6.34 -45.49 -44.61
N ARG A 577 5.39 -46.40 -44.88
CA ARG A 577 4.32 -46.20 -45.86
C ARG A 577 3.20 -45.28 -45.38
N ASP A 578 3.06 -45.11 -44.07
CA ASP A 578 2.04 -44.28 -43.42
C ASP A 578 2.54 -42.87 -43.10
N TRP A 579 3.80 -42.56 -43.45
CA TRP A 579 4.37 -41.22 -43.29
C TRP A 579 3.64 -40.19 -44.13
N ASN A 580 3.29 -39.07 -43.51
CA ASN A 580 2.61 -37.97 -44.18
C ASN A 580 3.61 -37.01 -44.83
N ILE A 581 4.32 -37.49 -45.86
CA ILE A 581 5.34 -36.71 -46.57
C ILE A 581 4.76 -35.44 -47.19
N LYS A 582 3.51 -35.50 -47.71
CA LYS A 582 2.84 -34.32 -48.26
C LYS A 582 2.58 -33.24 -47.20
N GLY A 583 2.11 -33.63 -46.02
CA GLY A 583 1.88 -32.70 -44.92
C GLY A 583 3.19 -32.12 -44.37
N PHE A 584 4.26 -32.90 -44.38
CA PHE A 584 5.60 -32.44 -44.02
C PHE A 584 6.13 -31.38 -44.99
N ASP A 585 6.03 -31.61 -46.30
CA ASP A 585 6.42 -30.65 -47.33
C ASP A 585 5.59 -29.36 -47.25
N GLU A 586 4.28 -29.46 -47.08
CA GLU A 586 3.39 -28.28 -46.92
C GLU A 586 3.68 -27.48 -45.65
N TYR A 587 4.09 -28.14 -44.56
CA TYR A 587 4.42 -27.48 -43.30
C TYR A 587 5.75 -26.71 -43.36
N LEU A 588 6.74 -27.25 -44.06
CA LEU A 588 8.05 -26.62 -44.22
C LEU A 588 8.08 -25.47 -45.24
N GLY A 589 7.15 -25.47 -46.20
CA GLY A 589 6.94 -24.39 -47.17
C GLY A 589 7.13 -24.80 -48.61
#